data_AF-A0A158L1U1-F1
#
_entry.id   AF-A0A158L1U1-F1
#
_cell.length_a   1.000
_cell.length_b   1.000
_cell.length_c   1.000
_cell.angle_alpha   90.00
_cell.angle_beta   90.00
_cell.angle_gamma   90.00
#
_symmetry.space_group_name_H-M   'P 1'
#
loop_
_entity.id
_entity.type
_entity.pdbx_description
1 polymer ?
#
loop_
_entity_poly.entity_id
_entity_poly.type
_entity_poly.pdbx_seq_one_letter_code
_entity_poly.pdbx_strand_id
1 'polypeptide(L)'
;MKPALPPSIPVALQPTPLERLVIPSEMDGSVGLNRAFTGRGQIAAENDLDAIRAWLSRFVDTKTTFENYRKEAERLVLWSVVMLGKPLSSLTHEDCLRYQRFLADPRITYGGSTSRLAPRAR
;
A
#
# COMPACT_ATOMS: atom_id res chain seq x y z
N MET A 1 -1.17 -35.04 18.56
CA MET A 1 -0.22 -34.18 17.80
C MET A 1 -0.88 -32.83 17.61
N LYS A 2 -0.34 -31.76 18.18
CA LYS A 2 -0.89 -30.39 18.10
C LYS A 2 -0.36 -29.77 16.80
N PRO A 3 -1.20 -29.29 15.86
CA PRO A 3 -0.67 -28.66 14.65
C PRO A 3 0.10 -27.40 15.03
N ALA A 4 1.29 -27.26 14.45
CA ALA A 4 2.13 -26.08 14.62
C ALA A 4 1.36 -24.83 14.17
N LEU A 5 1.37 -23.77 14.98
CA LEU A 5 0.87 -22.47 14.54
C LEU A 5 1.67 -22.04 13.29
N PRO A 6 1.02 -21.44 12.27
CA PRO A 6 1.76 -20.79 11.20
C PRO A 6 2.68 -19.72 11.81
N PRO A 7 3.89 -19.50 11.28
CA PRO A 7 4.76 -18.46 11.78
C PRO A 7 4.01 -17.13 11.76
N SER A 8 3.87 -16.52 12.93
CA SER A 8 3.43 -15.14 13.08
C SER A 8 4.39 -14.29 12.27
N ILE A 9 3.94 -13.78 11.12
CA ILE A 9 4.66 -12.78 10.36
C ILE A 9 4.12 -11.42 10.81
N PRO A 10 4.69 -10.75 11.83
CA PRO A 10 4.59 -9.31 11.89
C PRO A 10 5.59 -8.75 10.87
N VAL A 11 5.33 -8.91 9.57
CA VAL A 11 5.93 -7.99 8.60
C VAL A 11 5.20 -6.70 8.87
N ALA A 12 5.82 -5.88 9.70
CA ALA A 12 5.42 -4.51 9.85
C ALA A 12 5.72 -3.83 8.51
N LEU A 13 4.72 -3.79 7.61
CA LEU A 13 4.75 -2.99 6.39
C LEU A 13 4.70 -1.53 6.83
N GLN A 14 5.86 -1.00 7.18
CA GLN A 14 5.99 0.41 7.52
C GLN A 14 6.02 1.22 6.21
N PRO A 15 5.11 2.18 6.03
CA PRO A 15 5.18 3.13 4.93
C PRO A 15 6.60 3.70 4.85
N THR A 16 7.26 3.48 3.72
CA THR A 16 8.58 4.03 3.44
C THR A 16 8.37 5.27 2.59
N PRO A 17 8.96 6.43 2.98
CA PRO A 17 8.81 7.66 2.23
C PRO A 17 9.02 7.44 0.74
N LEU A 18 8.14 7.98 -0.10
CA LEU A 18 8.14 7.79 -1.55
C LEU A 18 9.47 8.16 -2.21
N GLU A 19 10.24 9.07 -1.61
CA GLU A 19 11.56 9.49 -2.05
C GLU A 19 12.65 8.43 -1.81
N ARG A 20 12.37 7.47 -0.92
CA ARG A 20 13.25 6.37 -0.52
C ARG A 20 12.73 4.99 -0.92
N LEU A 21 11.51 4.92 -1.45
CA LEU A 21 10.87 3.67 -1.83
C LEU A 21 11.56 3.12 -3.09
N VAL A 22 12.22 1.97 -2.94
CA VAL A 22 12.85 1.25 -4.05
C VAL A 22 12.01 0.03 -4.36
N ILE A 23 11.41 0.01 -5.55
CA ILE A 23 10.65 -1.13 -6.06
C ILE A 23 11.50 -1.80 -7.16
N PRO A 24 11.72 -3.13 -7.11
CA PRO A 24 12.39 -3.85 -8.18
C PRO A 24 11.72 -3.58 -9.54
N SER A 25 12.50 -3.49 -10.61
CA SER A 25 12.00 -3.19 -11.97
C SER A 25 10.90 -4.14 -12.42
N GLU A 26 10.93 -5.40 -11.98
CA GLU A 26 9.93 -6.41 -12.34
C GLU A 26 8.57 -6.14 -11.68
N MET A 27 8.55 -5.29 -10.66
CA MET A 27 7.39 -4.97 -9.82
C MET A 27 7.09 -3.47 -9.77
N ASP A 28 7.76 -2.65 -10.59
CA ASP A 28 7.54 -1.20 -10.65
C ASP A 28 6.19 -0.83 -11.27
N GLY A 29 5.57 -1.79 -11.94
CA GLY A 29 4.27 -1.71 -12.54
C GLY A 29 4.26 -1.16 -13.96
N SER A 30 5.39 -0.84 -14.57
CA SER A 30 5.48 -0.34 -15.96
C SER A 30 4.73 -1.20 -16.99
N VAL A 31 4.65 -2.51 -16.75
CA VAL A 31 3.91 -3.50 -17.55
C VAL A 31 2.62 -4.02 -16.88
N GLY A 32 2.07 -3.28 -15.92
CA GLY A 32 0.94 -3.70 -15.09
C GLY A 32 -0.39 -3.82 -15.85
N LEU A 33 -1.22 -4.79 -15.47
CA LEU A 33 -2.41 -5.20 -16.23
C LEU A 33 -3.46 -4.10 -16.41
N ASN A 34 -3.57 -3.17 -15.46
CA ASN A 34 -4.54 -2.08 -15.51
C ASN A 34 -3.95 -0.78 -16.11
N ARG A 35 -2.80 -0.84 -16.78
CA ARG A 35 -2.27 0.29 -17.54
C ARG A 35 -2.94 0.42 -18.89
N ALA A 36 -3.10 1.67 -19.33
CA ALA A 36 -3.60 1.98 -20.65
C ALA A 36 -2.48 1.77 -21.69
N PHE A 37 -2.36 0.54 -22.21
CA PHE A 37 -1.43 0.23 -23.31
C PHE A 37 -2.00 0.51 -24.70
N THR A 38 -3.30 0.25 -24.88
CA THR A 38 -3.98 0.35 -26.18
C THR A 38 -4.76 1.65 -26.35
N GLY A 39 -4.65 2.58 -25.39
CA GLY A 39 -5.42 3.81 -25.34
C GLY A 39 -4.60 4.99 -24.81
N ARG A 40 -5.27 6.14 -24.66
CA ARG A 40 -4.63 7.37 -24.19
C ARG A 40 -4.55 7.38 -22.67
N GLY A 41 -3.33 7.35 -22.14
CA GLY A 41 -3.06 7.63 -20.73
C GLY A 41 -3.60 9.01 -20.34
N GLN A 42 -4.33 9.09 -19.22
CA GLN A 42 -4.84 10.35 -18.67
C GLN A 42 -3.77 11.14 -17.92
N ILE A 43 -2.67 10.47 -17.56
CA ILE A 43 -1.50 11.03 -16.88
C ILE A 43 -0.24 10.46 -17.55
N ALA A 44 0.85 11.22 -17.53
CA ALA A 44 2.15 10.81 -18.07
C ALA A 44 2.93 9.94 -17.08
N ALA A 45 2.30 8.90 -16.53
CA ALA A 45 2.90 8.00 -15.55
C ALA A 45 3.43 6.73 -16.22
N GLU A 46 4.73 6.45 -16.07
CA GLU A 46 5.38 5.29 -16.70
C GLU A 46 5.43 4.08 -15.76
N ASN A 47 5.44 4.29 -14.45
CA ASN A 47 5.38 3.24 -13.42
C ASN A 47 4.40 3.61 -12.30
N ASP A 48 4.26 2.76 -11.28
CA ASP A 48 3.26 2.93 -10.22
C ASP A 48 3.58 4.13 -9.33
N LEU A 49 4.86 4.39 -9.09
CA LEU A 49 5.29 5.53 -8.27
C LEU A 49 5.00 6.85 -8.99
N ASP A 50 5.16 6.92 -10.31
CA ASP A 50 4.81 8.11 -11.09
C ASP A 50 3.31 8.38 -11.06
N ALA A 51 2.48 7.33 -11.10
CA ALA A 51 1.03 7.47 -10.97
C ALA A 51 0.64 8.00 -9.59
N ILE A 52 1.29 7.52 -8.53
CA ILE A 52 1.09 8.02 -7.16
C ILE A 52 1.54 9.46 -7.03
N ARG A 53 2.72 9.84 -7.57
CA ARG A 53 3.20 11.23 -7.55
C ARG A 53 2.25 12.18 -8.28
N ALA A 54 1.77 11.77 -9.46
CA ALA A 54 0.80 12.55 -10.23
C ALA A 54 -0.55 12.70 -9.50
N TRP A 55 -0.99 11.67 -8.76
CA TRP A 55 -2.18 11.76 -7.93
C TRP A 55 -1.98 12.66 -6.70
N LEU A 56 -0.85 12.52 -6.00
CA LEU A 56 -0.52 13.30 -4.81
C LEU A 56 -0.29 14.79 -5.11
N SER A 57 0.13 15.15 -6.33
CA SER A 57 0.33 16.56 -6.72
C SER A 57 -0.93 17.41 -6.57
N ARG A 58 -2.11 16.78 -6.60
CA ARG A 58 -3.42 17.43 -6.39
C ARG A 58 -3.63 17.95 -4.96
N PHE A 59 -2.81 17.52 -4.00
CA PHE A 59 -3.00 17.80 -2.58
C PHE A 59 -1.82 18.54 -1.94
N VAL A 60 -0.85 19.02 -2.73
CA VAL A 60 0.38 19.66 -2.24
C VAL A 60 0.12 20.87 -1.33
N ASP A 61 -0.98 21.58 -1.55
CA ASP A 61 -1.37 22.73 -0.73
C ASP A 61 -2.04 22.35 0.60
N THR A 62 -2.39 21.07 0.79
CA THR A 62 -3.01 20.55 2.01
C THR A 62 -2.09 19.57 2.71
N LYS A 63 -1.10 20.08 3.45
CA LYS A 63 -0.04 19.28 4.10
C LYS A 63 -0.57 18.03 4.81
N THR A 64 -1.56 18.15 5.69
CA THR A 64 -2.10 16.99 6.45
C THR A 64 -2.72 15.93 5.54
N THR A 65 -3.47 16.34 4.52
CA THR A 65 -4.08 15.42 3.55
C THR A 65 -3.01 14.77 2.69
N PHE A 66 -2.03 15.54 2.21
CA PHE A 66 -0.89 15.02 1.45
C PHE A 66 -0.14 13.96 2.25
N GLU A 67 0.25 14.25 3.49
CA GLU A 67 1.00 13.33 4.34
C GLU A 67 0.21 12.04 4.62
N ASN A 68 -1.08 12.17 4.91
CA ASN A 68 -1.94 11.01 5.11
C ASN A 68 -2.04 10.18 3.82
N TYR A 69 -2.36 10.79 2.69
CA TYR A 69 -2.50 10.08 1.41
C TYR A 69 -1.21 9.44 0.93
N ARG A 70 -0.07 10.13 1.11
CA ARG A 70 1.26 9.59 0.82
C ARG A 70 1.51 8.32 1.65
N LYS A 71 1.33 8.41 2.97
CA LYS A 71 1.51 7.28 3.89
C LYS A 71 0.63 6.07 3.52
N GLU A 72 -0.62 6.32 3.14
CA GLU A 72 -1.55 5.26 2.74
C GLU A 72 -1.17 4.62 1.38
N ALA A 73 -0.73 5.42 0.42
CA ALA A 73 -0.28 4.94 -0.88
C ALA A 73 1.00 4.12 -0.78
N GLU A 74 1.99 4.59 -0.02
CA GLU A 74 3.24 3.85 0.26
C GLU A 74 2.96 2.49 0.88
N ARG A 75 2.04 2.44 1.85
CA ARG A 75 1.62 1.20 2.46
C ARG A 75 0.99 0.25 1.46
N LEU A 76 0.09 0.74 0.60
CA LEU A 76 -0.57 -0.10 -0.38
C LEU A 76 0.43 -0.70 -1.37
N VAL A 77 1.38 0.10 -1.87
CA VAL A 77 2.46 -0.40 -2.76
C VAL A 77 3.33 -1.44 -2.05
N LEU A 78 3.77 -1.15 -0.83
CA LEU A 78 4.58 -2.10 -0.07
C LEU A 78 3.81 -3.40 0.20
N TRP A 79 2.53 -3.29 0.53
CA TRP A 79 1.68 -4.45 0.72
C TRP A 79 1.53 -5.27 -0.56
N SER A 80 1.26 -4.65 -1.71
CA SER A 80 1.08 -5.38 -2.96
C SER A 80 2.35 -6.10 -3.37
N VAL A 81 3.50 -5.44 -3.25
CA VAL A 81 4.81 -5.99 -3.62
C VAL A 81 5.22 -7.10 -2.66
N VAL A 82 5.13 -6.89 -1.35
CA VAL A 82 5.63 -7.86 -0.35
C VAL A 82 4.68 -9.03 -0.15
N MET A 83 3.36 -8.79 -0.13
CA MET A 83 2.38 -9.84 0.19
C MET A 83 1.86 -10.58 -1.05
N LEU A 84 1.78 -9.91 -2.20
CA LEU A 84 1.24 -10.51 -3.42
C LEU A 84 2.30 -10.71 -4.50
N GLY A 85 3.48 -10.09 -4.40
CA GLY A 85 4.45 -10.08 -5.49
C GLY A 85 3.90 -9.38 -6.74
N LYS A 86 3.02 -8.38 -6.56
CA LYS A 86 2.35 -7.68 -7.65
C LYS A 86 2.62 -6.18 -7.60
N PRO A 87 2.81 -5.54 -8.76
CA PRO A 87 2.72 -4.09 -8.85
C PRO A 87 1.30 -3.63 -8.49
N LEU A 88 1.18 -2.39 -8.00
CA LEU A 88 -0.09 -1.74 -7.71
C LEU A 88 -1.01 -1.71 -8.94
N SER A 89 -0.44 -1.44 -10.13
CA SER A 89 -1.19 -1.43 -11.39
C SER A 89 -1.68 -2.80 -11.85
N SER A 90 -1.33 -3.90 -11.17
CA SER A 90 -1.88 -5.24 -11.45
C SER A 90 -2.81 -5.77 -10.37
N LEU A 91 -3.18 -4.96 -9.38
CA LEU A 91 -4.17 -5.37 -8.37
C LEU A 91 -5.55 -5.58 -9.01
N THR A 92 -6.18 -6.69 -8.68
CA THR A 92 -7.58 -6.96 -9.05
C THR A 92 -8.53 -6.56 -7.93
N HIS A 93 -9.84 -6.69 -8.18
CA HIS A 93 -10.86 -6.49 -7.16
C HIS A 93 -10.64 -7.41 -5.94
N GLU A 94 -10.32 -8.68 -6.18
CA GLU A 94 -10.08 -9.69 -5.15
C GLU A 94 -8.85 -9.34 -4.29
N ASP A 95 -7.81 -8.79 -4.92
CA ASP A 95 -6.63 -8.30 -4.21
C ASP A 95 -6.99 -7.11 -3.31
N CYS A 96 -7.84 -6.19 -3.78
CA CYS A 96 -8.36 -5.09 -2.96
C CYS A 96 -9.15 -5.60 -1.74
N LEU A 97 -9.96 -6.66 -1.89
CA LEU A 97 -10.64 -7.29 -0.75
C LEU A 97 -9.65 -7.92 0.24
N ARG A 98 -8.53 -8.48 -0.24
CA ARG A 98 -7.44 -8.98 0.65
C ARG A 98 -6.78 -7.83 1.39
N TYR A 99 -6.53 -6.70 0.72
CA TYR A 99 -5.98 -5.51 1.37
C TYR A 99 -6.91 -4.99 2.45
N GLN A 100 -8.22 -4.88 2.18
CA GLN A 100 -9.21 -4.46 3.19
C GLN A 100 -9.20 -5.37 4.44
N ARG A 101 -9.11 -6.69 4.26
CA ARG A 101 -8.98 -7.63 5.39
C ARG A 101 -7.67 -7.42 6.15
N PHE A 102 -6.58 -7.17 5.43
CA PHE A 102 -5.30 -6.79 6.04
C PHE A 102 -5.42 -5.49 6.86
N LEU A 103 -6.21 -4.51 6.40
CA LEU A 103 -6.48 -3.28 7.16
C LEU A 103 -7.27 -3.51 8.45
N ALA A 104 -8.18 -4.47 8.44
CA ALA A 104 -9.05 -4.77 9.56
C ALA A 104 -8.37 -5.61 10.64
N ASP A 105 -7.22 -6.23 10.38
CA ASP A 105 -6.54 -7.07 11.36
C ASP A 105 -5.88 -6.20 12.45
N PRO A 106 -6.32 -6.28 13.71
CA PRO A 106 -5.82 -5.45 14.80
C PRO A 106 -4.36 -5.77 15.21
N ARG A 107 -3.75 -6.81 14.64
CA ARG A 107 -2.34 -7.16 14.81
C ARG A 107 -1.45 -6.42 13.81
N ILE A 108 -2.01 -5.92 12.71
CA ILE A 108 -1.29 -5.09 11.76
C ILE A 108 -1.14 -3.70 12.37
N THR A 109 0.10 -3.39 12.76
CA THR A 109 0.42 -2.12 13.42
C THR A 109 0.93 -1.11 12.38
N TYR A 110 0.14 -0.07 12.12
CA TYR A 110 0.56 1.09 11.34
C TYR A 110 1.42 2.01 12.20
N GLY A 111 2.73 2.12 11.93
CA GLY A 111 3.62 3.03 12.65
C GLY A 111 3.58 2.83 14.16
N GLY A 112 4.43 1.94 14.70
CA GLY A 112 4.49 1.52 16.11
C GLY A 112 3.77 2.43 17.13
N SER A 113 2.51 2.12 17.43
CA SER A 113 1.80 2.55 18.64
C SER A 113 0.46 1.81 18.69
N THR A 114 0.46 0.65 19.33
CA THR A 114 -0.77 0.06 19.86
C THR A 114 -1.11 0.80 21.15
N SER A 115 -1.85 1.91 21.06
CA SER A 115 -2.66 2.35 22.22
C SER A 115 -4.11 1.95 21.97
N ARG A 116 -4.42 0.70 22.33
CA ARG A 116 -5.79 0.28 22.61
C ARG A 116 -6.25 1.06 23.84
N LEU A 117 -7.05 2.10 23.64
CA LEU A 117 -7.85 2.69 24.71
C LEU A 117 -8.75 1.60 25.29
N ALA A 118 -8.56 1.30 26.57
CA ALA A 118 -9.43 0.44 27.37
C ALA A 118 -10.84 1.04 27.46
N PRO A 119 -11.90 0.21 27.57
CA PRO A 119 -13.26 0.70 27.73
C PRO A 119 -13.42 1.37 29.11
N ARG A 120 -13.98 2.58 29.15
CA ARG A 120 -14.45 3.20 30.39
C ARG A 120 -15.58 2.36 30.97
N ALA A 121 -15.35 1.74 32.12
CA ALA A 121 -16.43 1.25 32.98
C ALA A 121 -17.23 2.46 33.51
N ARG A 122 -18.55 2.27 33.60
CA ARG A 122 -19.53 3.23 34.09
C ARG A 122 -19.36 3.53 35.58
#